data_AF-A0A6L6ACF4-F1
#
_entry.id   AF-A0A6L6ACF4-F1
#
_cell.length_a   1.000
_cell.length_b   1.000
_cell.length_c   1.000
_cell.angle_alpha   90.00
_cell.angle_beta   90.00
_cell.angle_gamma   90.00
#
_symmetry.space_group_name_H-M   'P 1'
#
loop_
_entity.id
_entity.type
_entity.pdbx_description
1 polymer ?
#
loop_
_entity_poly.entity_id
_entity_poly.type
_entity_poly.pdbx_seq_one_letter_code
_entity_poly.pdbx_strand_id
1 'polypeptide(L)'
;MKINTGFLRIATAFIIAGSLFVPSAQAVIDEEWKASGPLTSDPAWGLKTGEEMLELAPYPILLGVKADSYNREKGNVTAVATCADINSSLCDKDQHYSYATPLKMCTAEELNCVEEVSVKDESGKSLQVEFVRSFPEVLRYPYKGSADLNLPDGGTTFLVRIPGAPHAGGNLYLVKAVISGGKDPVDKLFSRPNLNAQITAVSLKSGSFSQPVHIFDTKSYGSAHTWTNSSNPECQVQCSSTESAVSHPLPLNLEFGLQIRLTSKIGGWLNGRVSKVKSSISTDSKNRQIIFVSGNAVRVPIVSGWIPKASAPESITSFYNSLTPQQRDGGVGYSQGWLRTPERTELGLRETALWLPVLGDKAVVAPTIWLISSIGRGLINGCQVKEDQLSGIVTTNATSYISGPPTFNQTTQTIDYQVIAPHLLADGSIFKGTY
;
A
#
# COMPACT_ATOMS: atom_id res chain seq x y z
N MET A 1 -17.66 -69.56 66.34
CA MET A 1 -17.43 -70.76 65.49
C MET A 1 -17.78 -70.39 64.06
N LYS A 2 -16.88 -70.73 63.11
CA LYS A 2 -16.78 -70.31 61.70
C LYS A 2 -16.26 -68.88 61.45
N ILE A 3 -14.95 -68.84 61.22
CA ILE A 3 -14.17 -67.76 60.59
C ILE A 3 -14.53 -67.74 59.10
N ASN A 4 -14.73 -66.56 58.52
CA ASN A 4 -14.56 -66.38 57.08
C ASN A 4 -14.00 -64.98 56.78
N THR A 5 -12.82 -64.98 56.17
CA THR A 5 -12.02 -63.85 55.74
C THR A 5 -12.59 -63.19 54.49
N GLY A 6 -12.76 -61.86 54.50
CA GLY A 6 -13.12 -61.05 53.34
C GLY A 6 -12.21 -59.84 53.23
N PHE A 7 -11.34 -59.86 52.22
CA PHE A 7 -10.40 -58.79 51.86
C PHE A 7 -11.13 -57.48 51.50
N LEU A 8 -10.71 -56.37 52.13
CA LEU A 8 -11.15 -55.01 51.82
C LEU A 8 -10.18 -54.40 50.79
N ARG A 9 -10.66 -54.16 49.56
CA ARG A 9 -9.92 -53.41 48.51
C ARG A 9 -10.16 -51.92 48.70
N ILE A 10 -9.09 -51.18 48.98
CA ILE A 10 -9.06 -49.71 48.99
C ILE A 10 -8.90 -49.24 47.53
N ALA A 11 -9.88 -48.50 47.02
CA ALA A 11 -9.81 -47.85 45.71
C ALA A 11 -9.20 -46.45 45.87
N THR A 12 -7.98 -46.27 45.38
CA THR A 12 -7.29 -44.98 45.31
C THR A 12 -7.83 -44.18 44.11
N ALA A 13 -8.58 -43.11 44.36
CA ALA A 13 -9.02 -42.18 43.34
C ALA A 13 -7.85 -41.24 42.96
N PHE A 14 -7.33 -41.40 41.74
CA PHE A 14 -6.41 -40.44 41.12
C PHE A 14 -7.20 -39.22 40.64
N ILE A 15 -7.01 -38.07 41.29
CA ILE A 15 -7.46 -36.77 40.78
C ILE A 15 -6.45 -36.32 39.73
N ILE A 16 -6.78 -36.49 38.45
CA ILE A 16 -6.04 -35.88 37.35
C ILE A 16 -6.45 -34.40 37.31
N ALA A 17 -5.58 -33.54 37.83
CA ALA A 17 -5.68 -32.09 37.63
C ALA A 17 -5.36 -31.78 36.16
N GLY A 18 -6.39 -31.82 35.31
CA GLY A 18 -6.30 -31.34 33.94
C GLY A 18 -6.16 -29.83 33.93
N SER A 19 -4.94 -29.33 33.76
CA SER A 19 -4.68 -27.94 33.40
C SER A 19 -5.32 -27.67 32.04
N LEU A 20 -6.48 -27.01 32.04
CA LEU A 20 -7.11 -26.44 30.86
C LEU A 20 -6.19 -25.31 30.35
N PHE A 21 -5.26 -25.64 29.47
CA PHE A 21 -4.66 -24.66 28.58
C PHE A 21 -5.76 -24.21 27.63
N VAL A 22 -6.37 -23.06 27.91
CA VAL A 22 -7.11 -22.31 26.90
C VAL A 22 -6.04 -21.72 25.99
N PRO A 23 -5.88 -22.17 24.73
CA PRO A 23 -5.02 -21.45 23.80
C PRO A 23 -5.64 -20.06 23.64
N SER A 24 -4.97 -19.02 24.15
CA SER A 24 -5.32 -17.65 23.78
C SER A 24 -5.08 -17.56 22.29
N ALA A 25 -6.14 -17.40 21.49
CA ALA A 25 -5.98 -16.97 20.12
C ALA A 25 -5.13 -15.70 20.16
N GLN A 26 -3.92 -15.78 19.60
CA GLN A 26 -3.02 -14.63 19.56
C GLN A 26 -3.76 -13.52 18.82
N ALA A 27 -3.89 -12.36 19.45
CA ALA A 27 -4.52 -11.20 18.81
C ALA A 27 -3.81 -10.94 17.49
N VAL A 28 -4.58 -10.77 16.41
CA VAL A 28 -4.05 -10.38 15.10
C VAL A 28 -3.37 -9.02 15.30
N ILE A 29 -2.09 -8.93 14.97
CA ILE A 29 -1.37 -7.64 15.02
C ILE A 29 -1.95 -6.70 13.96
N ASP A 30 -1.98 -5.41 14.26
CA ASP A 30 -2.63 -4.39 13.42
C ASP A 30 -2.13 -4.43 11.96
N GLU A 31 -0.83 -4.69 11.76
CA GLU A 31 -0.20 -4.79 10.44
C GLU A 31 -0.64 -5.99 9.59
N GLU A 32 -1.26 -7.01 10.20
CA GLU A 32 -1.79 -8.19 9.51
C GLU A 32 -3.33 -8.19 9.40
N TRP A 33 -3.99 -7.15 9.93
CA TRP A 33 -5.44 -7.07 9.89
C TRP A 33 -5.97 -6.94 8.46
N LYS A 34 -7.07 -7.65 8.20
CA LYS A 34 -7.76 -7.65 6.90
C LYS A 34 -9.23 -7.35 7.13
N ALA A 35 -9.77 -6.49 6.28
CA ALA A 35 -11.20 -6.24 6.27
C ALA A 35 -11.94 -7.51 5.83
N SER A 36 -13.03 -7.84 6.51
CA SER A 36 -13.91 -8.94 6.18
C SER A 36 -15.17 -8.44 5.46
N GLY A 37 -15.90 -9.37 4.83
CA GLY A 37 -17.27 -9.13 4.39
C GLY A 37 -18.23 -8.88 5.56
N PRO A 38 -19.48 -8.47 5.26
CA PRO A 38 -20.50 -8.28 6.28
C PRO A 38 -20.88 -9.62 6.91
N LEU A 39 -21.24 -9.59 8.20
CA LEU A 39 -21.64 -10.78 8.97
C LEU A 39 -23.03 -11.30 8.57
N THR A 40 -23.86 -10.47 7.96
CA THR A 40 -25.22 -10.81 7.52
C THR A 40 -25.28 -10.98 6.01
N SER A 41 -26.35 -11.61 5.52
CA SER A 41 -26.65 -11.73 4.10
C SER A 41 -27.39 -10.51 3.53
N ASP A 42 -27.78 -9.57 4.38
CA ASP A 42 -28.56 -8.40 3.96
C ASP A 42 -27.74 -7.48 3.07
N PRO A 43 -28.36 -6.83 2.06
CA PRO A 43 -27.70 -5.80 1.29
C PRO A 43 -27.11 -4.74 2.20
N ALA A 44 -25.83 -4.41 2.00
CA ALA A 44 -25.08 -3.51 2.89
C ALA A 44 -24.26 -2.48 2.11
N TRP A 45 -24.02 -1.34 2.76
CA TRP A 45 -22.93 -0.44 2.38
C TRP A 45 -21.70 -0.80 3.21
N GLY A 46 -20.52 -0.71 2.61
CA GLY A 46 -19.26 -1.03 3.26
C GLY A 46 -18.22 0.05 3.01
N LEU A 47 -17.42 0.35 4.03
CA LEU A 47 -16.29 1.26 3.95
C LEU A 47 -15.06 0.64 4.60
N LYS A 48 -13.90 0.89 3.99
CA LYS A 48 -12.59 0.66 4.57
C LYS A 48 -11.68 1.80 4.14
N THR A 49 -11.13 2.52 5.10
CA THR A 49 -10.05 3.46 4.83
C THR A 49 -8.73 2.72 4.85
N GLY A 50 -7.74 3.17 4.09
CA GLY A 50 -6.43 2.55 4.14
C GLY A 50 -5.59 2.94 2.93
N GLU A 51 -4.38 2.44 2.93
CA GLU A 51 -3.41 2.65 1.86
C GLU A 51 -3.43 1.44 0.93
N GLU A 52 -4.02 1.54 -0.25
CA GLU A 52 -4.10 0.42 -1.20
C GLU A 52 -2.71 -0.15 -1.56
N MET A 53 -1.67 0.69 -1.55
CA MET A 53 -0.28 0.29 -1.82
C MET A 53 0.36 -0.55 -0.69
N LEU A 54 -0.16 -0.49 0.54
CA LEU A 54 0.28 -1.41 1.60
C LEU A 54 -0.19 -2.83 1.31
N GLU A 55 -1.26 -2.98 0.53
CA GLU A 55 -2.01 -4.23 0.39
C GLU A 55 -1.68 -5.01 -0.87
N LEU A 56 -0.81 -4.47 -1.73
CA LEU A 56 -0.43 -5.12 -2.98
C LEU A 56 1.07 -5.39 -3.00
N ALA A 57 1.42 -6.67 -3.17
CA ALA A 57 2.77 -7.08 -3.50
C ALA A 57 3.14 -6.50 -4.87
N PRO A 58 4.12 -5.60 -4.95
CA PRO A 58 4.49 -5.02 -6.23
C PRO A 58 5.37 -6.02 -7.00
N TYR A 59 5.09 -6.15 -8.29
CA TYR A 59 5.89 -6.91 -9.24
C TYR A 59 6.11 -6.07 -10.49
N PRO A 60 7.23 -6.29 -11.20
CA PRO A 60 7.43 -5.61 -12.46
C PRO A 60 6.36 -6.07 -13.44
N ILE A 61 5.84 -5.14 -14.21
CA ILE A 61 5.03 -5.43 -15.39
C ILE A 61 5.12 -4.29 -16.40
N LEU A 62 5.14 -4.67 -17.67
CA LEU A 62 4.75 -3.83 -18.79
C LEU A 62 3.48 -4.42 -19.39
N LEU A 63 2.38 -3.67 -19.31
CA LEU A 63 1.05 -4.08 -19.79
C LEU A 63 0.72 -3.32 -21.07
N GLY A 64 0.39 -4.05 -22.12
CA GLY A 64 -0.18 -3.52 -23.35
C GLY A 64 -1.70 -3.70 -23.36
N VAL A 65 -2.44 -2.61 -23.58
CA VAL A 65 -3.91 -2.62 -23.58
C VAL A 65 -4.43 -1.98 -24.87
N LYS A 66 -5.13 -2.77 -25.67
CA LYS A 66 -5.85 -2.29 -26.86
C LYS A 66 -7.27 -1.93 -26.49
N ALA A 67 -7.74 -0.82 -27.04
CA ALA A 67 -9.12 -0.38 -26.91
C ALA A 67 -9.63 0.20 -28.24
N ASP A 68 -10.95 0.22 -28.41
CA ASP A 68 -11.60 0.91 -29.53
C ASP A 68 -11.40 2.44 -29.46
N SER A 69 -11.21 2.97 -28.26
CA SER A 69 -10.87 4.35 -27.94
C SER A 69 -10.01 4.41 -26.69
N TYR A 70 -9.05 5.33 -26.66
CA TYR A 70 -8.22 5.59 -25.46
C TYR A 70 -8.79 6.73 -24.61
N ASN A 71 -10.08 7.04 -24.76
CA ASN A 71 -10.78 7.92 -23.84
C ASN A 71 -11.05 7.18 -22.52
N ARG A 72 -10.61 7.79 -21.41
CA ARG A 72 -10.69 7.21 -20.05
C ARG A 72 -12.10 6.87 -19.58
N GLU A 73 -13.13 7.48 -20.17
CA GLU A 73 -14.53 7.31 -19.77
C GLU A 73 -15.36 6.46 -20.74
N LYS A 74 -14.88 6.23 -21.96
CA LYS A 74 -15.70 5.69 -23.07
C LYS A 74 -15.06 4.55 -23.87
N GLY A 75 -13.79 4.24 -23.62
CA GLY A 75 -13.06 3.22 -24.37
C GLY A 75 -13.33 1.81 -23.85
N ASN A 76 -13.76 0.91 -24.74
CA ASN A 76 -13.88 -0.52 -24.45
C ASN A 76 -12.56 -1.22 -24.73
N VAL A 77 -12.09 -2.00 -23.75
CA VAL A 77 -10.87 -2.81 -23.88
C VAL A 77 -11.15 -4.04 -24.75
N THR A 78 -10.30 -4.25 -25.76
CA THR A 78 -10.44 -5.33 -26.74
C THR A 78 -9.37 -6.40 -26.61
N ALA A 79 -8.19 -6.05 -26.07
CA ALA A 79 -7.14 -7.00 -25.75
C ALA A 79 -6.22 -6.47 -24.65
N VAL A 80 -5.68 -7.39 -23.86
CA VAL A 80 -4.74 -7.11 -22.75
C VAL A 80 -3.64 -8.17 -22.80
N ALA A 81 -2.38 -7.74 -22.71
CA ALA A 81 -1.24 -8.65 -22.67
C ALA A 81 -0.08 -8.07 -21.84
N THR A 82 0.69 -8.95 -21.20
CA THR A 82 2.01 -8.62 -20.66
C THR A 82 3.05 -8.60 -21.77
N CYS A 83 3.91 -7.60 -21.74
CA CYS A 83 4.99 -7.38 -22.68
C CYS A 83 6.34 -7.75 -22.04
N ALA A 84 7.13 -8.59 -22.70
CA ALA A 84 8.53 -8.81 -22.32
C ALA A 84 9.42 -7.61 -22.70
N ASP A 85 9.03 -6.86 -23.72
CA ASP A 85 9.63 -5.60 -24.16
C ASP A 85 8.65 -4.89 -25.11
N ILE A 86 8.99 -3.67 -25.54
CA ILE A 86 8.13 -2.83 -26.39
C ILE A 86 8.03 -3.30 -27.86
N ASN A 87 8.85 -4.27 -28.27
CA ASN A 87 8.88 -4.81 -29.64
C ASN A 87 8.28 -6.21 -29.70
N SER A 88 7.80 -6.76 -28.58
CA SER A 88 7.13 -8.06 -28.54
C SER A 88 5.92 -8.07 -29.47
N SER A 89 5.66 -9.19 -30.14
CA SER A 89 4.53 -9.32 -31.10
C SER A 89 3.16 -9.11 -30.46
N LEU A 90 3.03 -9.34 -29.14
CA LEU A 90 1.83 -9.05 -28.36
C LEU A 90 1.70 -7.56 -28.00
N CYS A 91 2.72 -6.76 -28.31
CA CYS A 91 2.90 -5.39 -27.88
C CYS A 91 3.18 -4.46 -29.06
N ASP A 92 2.17 -4.36 -29.93
CA ASP A 92 2.20 -3.51 -31.13
C ASP A 92 2.13 -2.01 -30.78
N LYS A 93 2.48 -1.12 -31.72
CA LYS A 93 2.66 0.32 -31.45
C LYS A 93 1.36 1.06 -31.14
N ASP A 94 0.22 0.56 -31.60
CA ASP A 94 -1.08 1.24 -31.53
C ASP A 94 -1.89 0.85 -30.28
N GLN A 95 -1.26 0.93 -29.10
CA GLN A 95 -1.91 0.59 -27.84
C GLN A 95 -1.48 1.43 -26.65
N HIS A 96 -2.30 1.45 -25.61
CA HIS A 96 -1.92 2.05 -24.33
C HIS A 96 -0.94 1.12 -23.63
N TYR A 97 0.12 1.71 -23.09
CA TYR A 97 1.06 1.02 -22.23
C TYR A 97 0.99 1.56 -20.82
N SER A 98 1.03 0.63 -19.88
CA SER A 98 1.13 0.90 -18.46
C SER A 98 2.26 0.06 -17.89
N TYR A 99 3.11 0.65 -17.04
CA TYR A 99 4.18 -0.07 -16.37
C TYR A 99 4.23 0.23 -14.88
N ALA A 100 4.71 -0.75 -14.13
CA ALA A 100 5.14 -0.62 -12.76
C ALA A 100 6.43 -1.43 -12.62
N THR A 101 7.44 -0.86 -11.96
CA THR A 101 8.69 -1.57 -11.70
C THR A 101 9.21 -1.25 -10.30
N PRO A 102 9.34 -2.27 -9.45
CA PRO A 102 10.11 -2.14 -8.23
C PRO A 102 11.59 -1.87 -8.51
N LEU A 103 12.18 -0.97 -7.75
CA LEU A 103 13.58 -0.59 -7.83
C LEU A 103 14.41 -1.52 -6.95
N LYS A 104 15.39 -2.18 -7.56
CA LYS A 104 16.40 -2.96 -6.85
C LYS A 104 17.42 -2.06 -6.14
N MET A 105 18.21 -2.65 -5.24
CA MET A 105 19.40 -2.00 -4.70
C MET A 105 20.44 -1.77 -5.82
N CYS A 106 21.06 -0.60 -5.87
CA CYS A 106 22.11 -0.31 -6.85
C CYS A 106 23.36 -1.14 -6.56
N THR A 107 23.93 -1.79 -7.57
CA THR A 107 25.24 -2.48 -7.46
C THR A 107 26.40 -1.66 -8.01
N ALA A 108 26.14 -0.72 -8.92
CA ALA A 108 27.12 0.18 -9.51
C ALA A 108 26.42 1.39 -10.18
N GLU A 109 26.66 1.58 -11.48
CA GLU A 109 26.12 2.65 -12.32
C GLU A 109 24.72 2.34 -12.88
N GLU A 110 24.03 1.40 -12.25
CA GLU A 110 22.67 1.02 -12.64
C GLU A 110 21.74 2.24 -12.61
N LEU A 111 20.79 2.20 -13.53
CA LEU A 111 19.77 3.22 -13.72
C LEU A 111 18.51 2.78 -12.96
N ASN A 112 17.79 3.74 -12.38
CA ASN A 112 16.52 3.50 -11.69
C ASN A 112 16.67 2.45 -10.57
N CYS A 113 17.32 2.83 -9.48
CA CYS A 113 17.62 1.94 -8.35
C CYS A 113 17.66 2.69 -7.01
N VAL A 114 17.62 1.94 -5.91
CA VAL A 114 17.83 2.46 -4.55
C VAL A 114 19.32 2.45 -4.24
N GLU A 115 19.92 3.62 -4.05
CA GLU A 115 21.35 3.78 -3.75
C GLU A 115 21.67 3.44 -2.30
N GLU A 116 20.78 3.85 -1.40
CA GLU A 116 21.00 3.69 0.04
C GLU A 116 19.68 3.45 0.77
N VAL A 117 19.73 2.54 1.73
CA VAL A 117 18.74 2.41 2.80
C VAL A 117 19.44 2.81 4.09
N SER A 118 18.96 3.87 4.73
CA SER A 118 19.56 4.42 5.94
C SER A 118 18.61 4.28 7.13
N VAL A 119 19.16 4.01 8.30
CA VAL A 119 18.42 4.04 9.57
C VAL A 119 19.26 4.76 10.62
N LYS A 120 18.64 5.68 11.36
CA LYS A 120 19.27 6.34 12.51
C LYS A 120 18.46 6.10 13.77
N ASP A 121 19.17 5.93 14.88
CA ASP A 121 18.55 5.89 16.21
C ASP A 121 18.15 7.29 16.69
N GLU A 122 17.53 7.36 17.87
CA GLU A 122 17.08 8.62 18.48
C GLU A 122 18.21 9.63 18.73
N SER A 123 19.46 9.16 18.87
CA SER A 123 20.64 10.02 19.03
C SER A 123 21.17 10.57 17.70
N GLY A 124 20.59 10.13 16.58
CA GLY A 124 21.05 10.45 15.23
C GLY A 124 22.20 9.57 14.74
N LYS A 125 22.57 8.52 15.49
CA LYS A 125 23.62 7.59 15.10
C LYS A 125 23.09 6.64 14.02
N SER A 126 23.84 6.51 12.93
CA SER A 126 23.53 5.57 11.86
C SER A 126 23.66 4.11 12.35
N LEU A 127 22.67 3.31 12.03
CA LEU A 127 22.65 1.87 12.25
C LEU A 127 23.17 1.14 11.01
N GLN A 128 23.75 -0.05 11.22
CA GLN A 128 24.20 -0.89 10.13
C GLN A 128 23.01 -1.49 9.38
N VAL A 129 23.00 -1.33 8.05
CA VAL A 129 22.02 -1.91 7.13
C VAL A 129 22.75 -2.86 6.17
N GLU A 130 22.31 -4.11 6.13
CA GLU A 130 22.88 -5.16 5.29
C GLU A 130 21.87 -5.54 4.21
N PHE A 131 22.25 -5.48 2.94
CA PHE A 131 21.45 -6.08 1.86
C PHE A 131 21.48 -7.60 2.00
N VAL A 132 20.29 -8.24 2.03
CA VAL A 132 20.18 -9.69 2.18
C VAL A 132 20.03 -10.35 0.80
N ARG A 133 18.94 -10.04 0.11
CA ARG A 133 18.66 -10.51 -1.26
C ARG A 133 17.47 -9.77 -1.86
N SER A 134 17.34 -9.87 -3.17
CA SER A 134 16.10 -9.57 -3.89
C SER A 134 14.94 -10.43 -3.36
N PHE A 135 13.72 -9.90 -3.41
CA PHE A 135 12.52 -10.63 -3.02
C PHE A 135 11.30 -10.14 -3.80
N PRO A 136 10.65 -10.99 -4.60
CA PRO A 136 11.07 -12.34 -4.97
C PRO A 136 12.37 -12.32 -5.81
N GLU A 137 13.10 -13.43 -5.80
CA GLU A 137 14.27 -13.62 -6.68
C GLU A 137 13.85 -13.91 -8.12
N VAL A 138 12.76 -14.66 -8.30
CA VAL A 138 12.17 -14.96 -9.60
C VAL A 138 11.02 -13.99 -9.86
N LEU A 139 11.14 -13.24 -10.95
CA LEU A 139 10.14 -12.29 -11.40
C LEU A 139 9.05 -12.99 -12.20
N ARG A 140 7.79 -12.65 -11.93
CA ARG A 140 6.65 -13.21 -12.67
C ARG A 140 6.49 -12.64 -14.06
N TYR A 141 6.58 -11.32 -14.19
CA TYR A 141 6.45 -10.61 -15.46
C TYR A 141 7.69 -9.75 -15.72
N PRO A 142 8.88 -10.37 -15.87
CA PRO A 142 10.08 -9.62 -16.19
C PRO A 142 9.90 -8.95 -17.55
N TYR A 143 10.37 -7.71 -17.66
CA TYR A 143 10.38 -7.00 -18.92
C TYR A 143 11.65 -6.15 -19.06
N LYS A 144 12.09 -5.96 -20.31
CA LYS A 144 13.20 -5.10 -20.66
C LYS A 144 12.68 -3.72 -21.04
N GLY A 145 13.28 -2.69 -20.43
CA GLY A 145 12.96 -1.30 -20.70
C GLY A 145 13.63 -0.78 -21.98
N SER A 146 13.42 0.51 -22.24
CA SER A 146 14.03 1.24 -23.35
C SER A 146 14.35 2.68 -22.92
N ALA A 147 15.64 3.01 -22.89
CA ALA A 147 16.08 4.36 -22.55
C ALA A 147 15.54 5.40 -23.55
N ASP A 148 15.49 5.07 -24.84
CA ASP A 148 14.99 5.94 -25.91
C ASP A 148 13.50 6.26 -25.77
N LEU A 149 12.74 5.37 -25.11
CA LEU A 149 11.31 5.57 -24.85
C LEU A 149 11.02 6.04 -23.43
N ASN A 150 12.05 6.32 -22.63
CA ASN A 150 11.90 6.66 -21.21
C ASN A 150 11.21 5.55 -20.39
N LEU A 151 11.44 4.28 -20.75
CA LEU A 151 10.90 3.10 -20.07
C LEU A 151 12.01 2.42 -19.23
N PRO A 152 11.90 2.38 -17.90
CA PRO A 152 12.85 1.66 -17.04
C PRO A 152 12.74 0.14 -17.20
N ASP A 153 13.81 -0.58 -16.89
CA ASP A 153 13.80 -2.05 -16.80
C ASP A 153 12.88 -2.54 -15.66
N GLY A 154 12.29 -3.72 -15.84
CA GLY A 154 11.57 -4.42 -14.79
C GLY A 154 12.53 -4.89 -13.68
N GLY A 155 12.24 -4.52 -12.43
CA GLY A 155 13.03 -4.88 -11.25
C GLY A 155 12.20 -5.57 -10.17
N THR A 156 12.79 -5.70 -8.98
CA THR A 156 12.20 -6.41 -7.84
C THR A 156 12.45 -5.66 -6.54
N THR A 157 11.61 -5.92 -5.53
CA THR A 157 11.84 -5.41 -4.18
C THR A 157 12.98 -6.19 -3.53
N PHE A 158 13.47 -5.76 -2.37
CA PHE A 158 14.58 -6.44 -1.70
C PHE A 158 14.48 -6.37 -0.19
N LEU A 159 15.13 -7.34 0.45
CA LEU A 159 15.22 -7.42 1.90
C LEU A 159 16.55 -6.83 2.37
N VAL A 160 16.48 -6.08 3.45
CA VAL A 160 17.64 -5.66 4.23
C VAL A 160 17.53 -6.18 5.65
N ARG A 161 18.68 -6.35 6.30
CA ARG A 161 18.80 -6.71 7.71
C ARG A 161 19.36 -5.52 8.47
N ILE A 162 18.76 -5.21 9.62
CA ILE A 162 19.16 -4.08 10.45
C ILE A 162 19.30 -4.57 11.90
N PRO A 163 20.46 -5.15 12.29
CA PRO A 163 20.62 -5.76 13.61
C PRO A 163 20.36 -4.81 14.78
N GLY A 164 20.67 -3.51 14.60
CA GLY A 164 20.42 -2.46 15.60
C GLY A 164 18.97 -1.99 15.69
N ALA A 165 18.07 -2.51 14.85
CA ALA A 165 16.66 -2.20 14.83
C ALA A 165 15.84 -3.51 14.84
N PRO A 166 15.76 -4.23 15.96
CA PRO A 166 14.90 -5.40 16.06
C PRO A 166 13.41 -5.00 16.13
N HIS A 167 12.54 -5.87 15.64
CA HIS A 167 11.09 -5.83 15.79
C HIS A 167 10.59 -7.22 16.21
N ALA A 168 9.28 -7.37 16.49
CA ALA A 168 8.70 -8.60 17.03
C ALA A 168 8.94 -9.86 16.16
N GLY A 169 9.14 -9.67 14.85
CA GLY A 169 9.41 -10.73 13.86
C GLY A 169 10.88 -10.95 13.52
N GLY A 170 11.82 -10.27 14.19
CA GLY A 170 13.26 -10.37 13.91
C GLY A 170 13.89 -9.01 13.63
N ASN A 171 14.64 -8.90 12.52
CA ASN A 171 15.37 -7.69 12.13
C ASN A 171 15.44 -7.51 10.61
N LEU A 172 14.47 -8.08 9.90
CA LEU A 172 14.37 -8.02 8.43
C LEU A 172 13.37 -6.94 8.02
N TYR A 173 13.74 -6.20 7.00
CA TYR A 173 12.92 -5.13 6.45
C TYR A 173 12.80 -5.30 4.95
N LEU A 174 11.57 -5.19 4.44
CA LEU A 174 11.29 -5.18 3.02
C LEU A 174 11.26 -3.73 2.52
N VAL A 175 12.08 -3.44 1.51
CA VAL A 175 12.11 -2.15 0.83
C VAL A 175 11.35 -2.25 -0.48
N LYS A 176 10.26 -1.48 -0.57
CA LYS A 176 9.39 -1.40 -1.74
C LYS A 176 9.43 0.01 -2.31
N ALA A 177 10.41 0.31 -3.15
CA ALA A 177 10.39 1.51 -3.99
C ALA A 177 9.91 1.12 -5.38
N VAL A 178 8.83 1.72 -5.88
CA VAL A 178 8.18 1.36 -7.14
C VAL A 178 7.97 2.62 -7.94
N ILE A 179 8.40 2.60 -9.20
CA ILE A 179 8.03 3.64 -10.16
C ILE A 179 7.00 3.09 -11.14
N SER A 180 6.01 3.90 -11.47
CA SER A 180 4.95 3.53 -12.42
C SER A 180 4.62 4.67 -13.37
N GLY A 181 4.16 4.32 -14.56
CA GLY A 181 3.82 5.28 -15.59
C GLY A 181 3.10 4.63 -16.75
N GLY A 182 2.91 5.39 -17.82
CA GLY A 182 2.27 4.87 -19.02
C GLY A 182 2.59 5.71 -20.25
N LYS A 183 2.07 5.25 -21.38
CA LYS A 183 2.24 5.87 -22.70
C LYS A 183 0.99 5.60 -23.50
N ASP A 184 0.29 6.64 -23.94
CA ASP A 184 -0.81 6.47 -24.90
C ASP A 184 -0.24 6.26 -26.32
N PRO A 185 -1.03 5.72 -27.27
CA PRO A 185 -0.55 5.47 -28.64
C PRO A 185 0.06 6.71 -29.31
N VAL A 186 -0.55 7.88 -29.05
CA VAL A 186 -0.14 9.17 -29.63
C VAL A 186 1.15 9.72 -29.01
N ASP A 187 1.53 9.25 -27.83
CA ASP A 187 2.71 9.73 -27.12
C ASP A 187 3.98 9.12 -27.71
N LYS A 188 5.05 9.93 -27.78
CA LYS A 188 6.37 9.44 -28.24
C LYS A 188 7.14 8.71 -27.13
N LEU A 189 7.01 9.18 -25.89
CA LEU A 189 7.76 8.68 -24.73
C LEU A 189 6.79 8.22 -23.65
N PHE A 190 7.24 7.28 -22.83
CA PHE A 190 6.58 7.04 -21.55
C PHE A 190 6.65 8.31 -20.71
N SER A 191 5.51 8.60 -20.09
CA SER A 191 5.35 9.72 -19.18
C SER A 191 6.35 9.68 -18.02
N ARG A 192 6.55 10.83 -17.35
CA ARG A 192 7.25 10.89 -16.07
C ARG A 192 6.66 9.89 -15.06
N PRO A 193 7.50 9.14 -14.34
CA PRO A 193 7.04 8.16 -13.39
C PRO A 193 6.42 8.81 -12.16
N ASN A 194 5.44 8.14 -11.56
CA ASN A 194 5.08 8.31 -10.16
C ASN A 194 5.97 7.42 -9.31
N LEU A 195 6.38 7.88 -8.13
CA LEU A 195 7.09 7.08 -7.13
C LEU A 195 6.14 6.64 -6.02
N ASN A 196 6.32 5.41 -5.56
CA ASN A 196 5.77 4.91 -4.31
C ASN A 196 6.88 4.17 -3.56
N ALA A 197 7.23 4.63 -2.37
CA ALA A 197 8.33 4.10 -1.58
C ALA A 197 7.87 3.75 -0.17
N GLN A 198 8.09 2.50 0.23
CA GLN A 198 7.68 1.97 1.52
C GLN A 198 8.80 1.12 2.13
N ILE A 199 8.96 1.19 3.44
CA ILE A 199 9.76 0.27 4.24
C ILE A 199 8.81 -0.48 5.16
N THR A 200 8.92 -1.80 5.24
CA THR A 200 8.06 -2.66 6.08
C THR A 200 8.92 -3.57 6.92
N ALA A 201 8.71 -3.63 8.25
CA ALA A 201 9.33 -4.66 9.08
C ALA A 201 8.65 -6.00 8.78
N VAL A 202 9.44 -7.05 8.53
CA VAL A 202 8.91 -8.34 8.06
C VAL A 202 9.60 -9.54 8.70
N SER A 203 8.85 -10.64 8.83
CA SER A 203 9.41 -11.99 8.96
C SER A 203 9.10 -12.80 7.71
N LEU A 204 9.89 -13.85 7.43
CA LEU A 204 9.63 -14.75 6.31
C LEU A 204 8.97 -16.03 6.79
N LYS A 205 7.80 -16.32 6.25
CA LYS A 205 7.09 -17.59 6.45
C LYS A 205 7.38 -18.49 5.25
N SER A 206 7.99 -19.65 5.47
CA SER A 206 8.19 -20.66 4.42
C SER A 206 6.87 -21.39 4.12
N GLY A 207 6.69 -21.81 2.88
CA GLY A 207 5.48 -22.49 2.42
C GLY A 207 5.43 -22.64 0.91
N SER A 208 4.23 -22.84 0.36
CA SER A 208 3.99 -22.75 -1.08
C SER A 208 3.01 -21.61 -1.31
N PHE A 209 3.44 -20.60 -2.05
CA PHE A 209 2.65 -19.40 -2.28
C PHE A 209 2.51 -19.11 -3.77
N SER A 210 1.38 -18.53 -4.13
CA SER A 210 1.12 -18.07 -5.49
C SER A 210 1.17 -16.56 -5.50
N GLN A 211 2.15 -15.98 -6.19
CA GLN A 211 2.17 -14.52 -6.37
C GLN A 211 0.83 -14.05 -7.00
N PRO A 212 0.42 -12.80 -6.76
CA PRO A 212 -0.68 -12.23 -7.51
C PRO A 212 -0.43 -12.31 -9.01
N VAL A 213 -1.51 -12.46 -9.79
CA VAL A 213 -1.50 -12.46 -11.25
C VAL A 213 -2.26 -11.26 -11.79
N HIS A 214 -1.85 -10.78 -12.95
CA HIS A 214 -2.69 -9.87 -13.73
C HIS A 214 -3.91 -10.60 -14.27
N ILE A 215 -5.04 -9.90 -14.27
CA ILE A 215 -6.28 -10.37 -14.90
C ILE A 215 -6.26 -9.92 -16.36
N PHE A 216 -6.42 -10.84 -17.30
CA PHE A 216 -6.39 -10.55 -18.74
C PHE A 216 -7.80 -10.55 -19.39
N ASP A 217 -8.85 -10.86 -18.63
CA ASP A 217 -10.22 -10.78 -19.12
C ASP A 217 -10.60 -9.31 -19.35
N THR A 218 -10.85 -8.94 -20.59
CA THR A 218 -11.18 -7.57 -21.01
C THR A 218 -12.43 -7.04 -20.33
N LYS A 219 -13.36 -7.91 -19.90
CA LYS A 219 -14.57 -7.51 -19.15
C LYS A 219 -14.26 -6.98 -17.75
N SER A 220 -13.07 -7.24 -17.23
CA SER A 220 -12.62 -6.76 -15.92
C SER A 220 -12.01 -5.34 -15.98
N TYR A 221 -12.01 -4.71 -17.16
CA TYR A 221 -11.42 -3.39 -17.38
C TYR A 221 -12.52 -2.36 -17.64
N GLY A 222 -12.51 -1.28 -16.85
CA GLY A 222 -13.40 -0.13 -17.06
C GLY A 222 -12.90 0.81 -18.17
N SER A 223 -11.60 0.78 -18.46
CA SER A 223 -10.96 1.53 -19.55
C SER A 223 -9.54 1.01 -19.81
N ALA A 224 -8.88 1.49 -20.87
CA ALA A 224 -7.50 1.14 -21.20
C ALA A 224 -6.48 1.52 -20.11
N HIS A 225 -6.83 2.46 -19.22
CA HIS A 225 -5.96 2.97 -18.15
C HIS A 225 -6.19 2.28 -16.80
N THR A 226 -7.09 1.30 -16.74
CA THR A 226 -7.39 0.54 -15.52
C THR A 226 -6.40 -0.60 -15.30
N TRP A 227 -6.11 -0.91 -14.03
CA TRP A 227 -5.22 -1.99 -13.62
C TRP A 227 -6.03 -3.01 -12.83
N THR A 228 -6.03 -4.26 -13.28
CA THR A 228 -6.80 -5.32 -12.61
C THR A 228 -5.88 -6.48 -12.28
N ASN A 229 -5.77 -6.77 -10.98
CA ASN A 229 -4.92 -7.82 -10.42
C ASN A 229 -5.78 -8.77 -9.58
N SER A 230 -5.42 -10.05 -9.56
CA SER A 230 -5.92 -10.95 -8.53
C SER A 230 -5.37 -10.52 -7.17
N SER A 231 -6.14 -10.66 -6.10
CA SER A 231 -5.58 -10.61 -4.74
C SER A 231 -5.18 -12.01 -4.29
N ASN A 232 -4.04 -12.12 -3.59
CA ASN A 232 -3.75 -13.29 -2.77
C ASN A 232 -3.46 -12.81 -1.34
N PRO A 233 -4.35 -13.10 -0.36
CA PRO A 233 -4.16 -12.70 1.02
C PRO A 233 -2.84 -13.20 1.63
N GLU A 234 -2.29 -14.32 1.17
CA GLU A 234 -1.01 -14.84 1.65
C GLU A 234 0.20 -14.12 1.03
N CYS A 235 -0.01 -13.24 0.06
CA CYS A 235 1.02 -12.48 -0.64
C CYS A 235 0.71 -10.96 -0.63
N GLN A 236 0.06 -10.46 0.41
CA GLN A 236 -0.36 -9.06 0.49
C GLN A 236 0.84 -8.09 0.61
N VAL A 237 1.90 -8.51 1.32
CA VAL A 237 3.11 -7.71 1.53
C VAL A 237 4.11 -7.91 0.38
N GLN A 238 4.58 -9.16 0.22
CA GLN A 238 5.38 -9.68 -0.89
C GLN A 238 5.53 -11.20 -0.71
N CYS A 239 5.66 -11.97 -1.80
CA CYS A 239 5.98 -13.39 -1.70
C CYS A 239 6.80 -13.90 -2.90
N SER A 240 7.51 -15.00 -2.69
CA SER A 240 8.03 -15.89 -3.74
C SER A 240 7.13 -17.13 -3.87
N SER A 241 7.52 -18.12 -4.66
CA SER A 241 6.84 -19.42 -4.68
C SER A 241 7.02 -20.23 -3.39
N THR A 242 8.01 -19.88 -2.56
CA THR A 242 8.45 -20.66 -1.39
C THR A 242 8.37 -19.92 -0.06
N GLU A 243 8.24 -18.59 -0.09
CA GLU A 243 8.24 -17.74 1.10
C GLU A 243 7.24 -16.59 0.97
N SER A 244 6.63 -16.19 2.08
CA SER A 244 5.79 -15.00 2.17
C SER A 244 6.31 -14.07 3.26
N ALA A 245 6.34 -12.77 2.97
CA ALA A 245 6.64 -11.73 3.94
C ALA A 245 5.41 -11.45 4.81
N VAL A 246 5.59 -11.57 6.11
CA VAL A 246 4.62 -11.26 7.16
C VAL A 246 5.01 -9.93 7.78
N SER A 247 4.12 -8.95 7.77
CA SER A 247 4.37 -7.60 8.32
C SER A 247 4.42 -7.61 9.85
N HIS A 248 5.22 -6.71 10.41
CA HIS A 248 5.33 -6.42 11.84
C HIS A 248 5.33 -4.92 12.10
N PRO A 249 5.03 -4.48 13.33
CA PRO A 249 5.17 -3.08 13.70
C PRO A 249 6.59 -2.54 13.46
N LEU A 250 6.67 -1.39 12.77
CA LEU A 250 7.87 -0.59 12.64
C LEU A 250 8.16 0.15 13.96
N PRO A 251 9.43 0.21 14.39
CA PRO A 251 9.85 1.11 15.46
C PRO A 251 9.53 2.57 15.12
N LEU A 252 8.73 3.23 15.97
CA LEU A 252 8.32 4.64 15.76
C LEU A 252 9.43 5.65 16.09
N ASN A 253 10.47 5.20 16.77
CA ASN A 253 11.56 6.05 17.27
C ASN A 253 12.80 6.05 16.36
N LEU A 254 12.80 5.28 15.29
CA LEU A 254 13.90 5.25 14.32
C LEU A 254 13.58 6.12 13.11
N GLU A 255 14.60 6.84 12.61
CA GLU A 255 14.52 7.58 11.36
C GLU A 255 14.93 6.64 10.22
N PHE A 256 13.97 6.16 9.43
CA PHE A 256 14.22 5.38 8.22
C PHE A 256 14.35 6.31 7.02
N GLY A 257 15.23 5.98 6.08
CA GLY A 257 15.43 6.77 4.88
C GLY A 257 15.82 5.96 3.64
N LEU A 258 15.47 6.51 2.48
CA LEU A 258 15.83 5.96 1.16
C LEU A 258 16.50 7.05 0.33
N GLN A 259 17.56 6.66 -0.37
CA GLN A 259 18.14 7.43 -1.45
C GLN A 259 17.91 6.69 -2.76
N ILE A 260 17.25 7.34 -3.72
CA ILE A 260 16.78 6.74 -4.97
C ILE A 260 17.39 7.51 -6.14
N ARG A 261 18.00 6.78 -7.08
CA ARG A 261 18.55 7.31 -8.33
C ARG A 261 17.62 7.00 -9.48
N LEU A 262 17.16 8.01 -10.20
CA LEU A 262 16.25 7.89 -11.35
C LEU A 262 16.81 8.56 -12.59
N THR A 263 16.59 7.94 -13.75
CA THR A 263 16.88 8.58 -15.05
C THR A 263 15.78 9.55 -15.45
N SER A 264 14.53 9.17 -15.18
CA SER A 264 13.36 9.98 -15.47
C SER A 264 13.06 10.85 -14.25
N LYS A 265 13.15 12.18 -14.42
CA LYS A 265 12.92 13.12 -13.32
C LYS A 265 11.47 13.04 -12.83
N ILE A 266 11.32 12.91 -11.53
CA ILE A 266 10.06 13.11 -10.81
C ILE A 266 10.00 14.57 -10.39
N GLY A 267 8.83 15.17 -10.51
CA GLY A 267 8.56 16.53 -10.04
C GLY A 267 7.24 16.56 -9.29
N GLY A 268 6.88 17.73 -8.78
CA GLY A 268 5.58 17.94 -8.13
C GLY A 268 5.67 17.87 -6.61
N TRP A 269 4.60 17.39 -6.01
CA TRP A 269 4.50 17.21 -4.57
C TRP A 269 4.55 15.72 -4.23
N LEU A 270 5.14 15.41 -3.08
CA LEU A 270 5.01 14.09 -2.47
C LEU A 270 4.00 14.14 -1.32
N ASN A 271 3.32 13.04 -1.10
CA ASN A 271 2.52 12.77 0.09
C ASN A 271 3.17 11.63 0.88
N GLY A 272 2.99 11.60 2.21
CA GLY A 272 3.63 10.57 3.02
C GLY A 272 2.96 10.22 4.34
N ARG A 273 3.32 9.04 4.83
CA ARG A 273 3.06 8.53 6.18
C ARG A 273 4.39 8.45 6.92
N VAL A 274 4.95 9.61 7.23
CA VAL A 274 6.19 9.73 8.00
C VAL A 274 6.08 10.98 8.88
N SER A 275 6.82 11.02 9.98
CA SER A 275 6.99 12.23 10.78
C SER A 275 8.44 12.66 10.80
N LYS A 276 8.72 13.92 11.19
CA LYS A 276 10.07 14.51 11.19
C LYS A 276 10.77 14.37 9.83
N VAL A 277 10.00 14.61 8.76
CA VAL A 277 10.44 14.36 7.39
C VAL A 277 11.64 15.24 7.03
N LYS A 278 12.64 14.62 6.40
CA LYS A 278 13.75 15.29 5.73
C LYS A 278 13.78 14.82 4.29
N SER A 279 13.96 15.74 3.36
CA SER A 279 14.05 15.39 1.96
C SER A 279 15.01 16.29 1.23
N SER A 280 15.67 15.75 0.22
CA SER A 280 16.43 16.53 -0.74
C SER A 280 16.29 15.94 -2.14
N ILE A 281 16.47 16.80 -3.13
CA ILE A 281 16.51 16.41 -4.52
C ILE A 281 17.75 17.05 -5.14
N SER A 282 18.53 16.25 -5.84
CA SER A 282 19.71 16.72 -6.54
C SER A 282 19.84 16.03 -7.89
N THR A 283 20.83 16.45 -8.66
CA THR A 283 21.17 15.84 -9.93
C THR A 283 22.63 15.46 -9.87
N ASP A 284 22.97 14.24 -10.30
CA ASP A 284 24.35 13.79 -10.34
C ASP A 284 25.09 14.26 -11.62
N SER A 285 26.36 13.90 -11.74
CA SER A 285 27.20 14.29 -12.90
C SER A 285 26.72 13.75 -14.25
N LYS A 286 25.78 12.80 -14.26
CA LYS A 286 25.20 12.18 -15.46
C LYS A 286 23.76 12.66 -15.72
N ASN A 287 23.36 13.78 -15.11
CA ASN A 287 22.01 14.35 -15.21
C ASN A 287 20.90 13.39 -14.70
N ARG A 288 21.24 12.45 -13.82
CA ARG A 288 20.26 11.56 -13.15
C ARG A 288 19.77 12.24 -11.88
N GLN A 289 18.49 12.09 -11.56
CA GLN A 289 17.90 12.67 -10.37
C GLN A 289 18.17 11.77 -9.16
N ILE A 290 18.65 12.37 -8.07
CA ILE A 290 18.80 11.70 -6.78
C ILE A 290 17.72 12.26 -5.85
N ILE A 291 16.87 11.39 -5.32
CA ILE A 291 15.83 11.72 -4.35
C ILE A 291 16.22 11.08 -3.03
N PHE A 292 16.40 11.90 -2.00
CA PHE A 292 16.55 11.42 -0.63
C PHE A 292 15.30 11.79 0.16
N VAL A 293 14.78 10.84 0.92
CA VAL A 293 13.70 11.06 1.88
C VAL A 293 13.90 10.21 3.12
N SER A 294 13.80 10.81 4.29
CA SER A 294 13.83 10.14 5.59
C SER A 294 12.78 10.67 6.54
N GLY A 295 12.47 9.88 7.57
CA GLY A 295 11.54 10.22 8.63
C GLY A 295 11.22 9.03 9.51
N ASN A 296 10.50 9.27 10.58
CA ASN A 296 10.02 8.23 11.49
C ASN A 296 8.73 7.61 10.94
N ALA A 297 8.54 6.32 11.18
CA ALA A 297 7.24 5.68 10.95
C ALA A 297 6.16 6.35 11.81
N VAL A 298 4.92 6.32 11.33
CA VAL A 298 3.76 6.87 12.05
C VAL A 298 2.67 5.82 12.22
N ARG A 299 1.89 5.95 13.28
CA ARG A 299 0.71 5.12 13.51
C ARG A 299 -0.49 5.71 12.76
N VAL A 300 -1.11 4.97 11.86
CA VAL A 300 -2.26 5.44 11.05
C VAL A 300 -3.51 4.64 11.41
N PRO A 301 -4.55 5.28 11.95
CA PRO A 301 -5.81 4.61 12.26
C PRO A 301 -6.56 4.27 10.98
N ILE A 302 -7.01 3.02 10.90
CA ILE A 302 -7.91 2.52 9.87
C ILE A 302 -9.30 2.40 10.45
N VAL A 303 -10.31 2.94 9.77
CA VAL A 303 -11.72 2.69 10.06
C VAL A 303 -12.29 1.76 8.99
N SER A 304 -13.10 0.80 9.41
CA SER A 304 -13.82 -0.08 8.49
C SER A 304 -15.08 -0.60 9.13
N GLY A 305 -16.10 -0.83 8.31
CA GLY A 305 -17.34 -1.44 8.77
C GLY A 305 -18.36 -1.60 7.66
N TRP A 306 -19.46 -2.22 8.04
CA TRP A 306 -20.62 -2.49 7.20
C TRP A 306 -21.88 -2.01 7.88
N ILE A 307 -22.82 -1.47 7.11
CA ILE A 307 -24.16 -1.15 7.59
C ILE A 307 -25.22 -1.70 6.63
N PRO A 308 -26.19 -2.49 7.12
CA PRO A 308 -27.32 -2.90 6.30
C PRO A 308 -28.03 -1.69 5.69
N LYS A 309 -28.39 -1.76 4.41
CA LYS A 309 -29.05 -0.64 3.71
C LYS A 309 -30.37 -0.23 4.38
N ALA A 310 -31.07 -1.20 4.98
CA ALA A 310 -32.33 -0.97 5.68
C ALA A 310 -32.16 -0.19 7.01
N SER A 311 -30.98 -0.22 7.63
CA SER A 311 -30.69 0.48 8.89
C SER A 311 -29.72 1.64 8.73
N ALA A 312 -29.27 1.93 7.51
CA ALA A 312 -28.35 3.01 7.21
C ALA A 312 -28.99 4.38 7.50
N PRO A 313 -28.29 5.30 8.19
CA PRO A 313 -28.75 6.67 8.36
C PRO A 313 -29.05 7.34 7.02
N GLU A 314 -30.02 8.27 7.01
CA GLU A 314 -30.41 9.00 5.81
C GLU A 314 -29.24 9.73 5.15
N SER A 315 -28.27 10.22 5.93
CA SER A 315 -27.06 10.86 5.42
C SER A 315 -26.19 9.92 4.58
N ILE A 316 -26.01 8.67 5.00
CA ILE A 316 -25.28 7.62 4.28
C ILE A 316 -26.06 7.20 3.04
N THR A 317 -27.36 6.95 3.18
CA THR A 317 -28.23 6.54 2.09
C THR A 317 -28.28 7.60 0.98
N SER A 318 -28.44 8.88 1.35
CA SER A 318 -28.46 10.00 0.41
C SER A 318 -27.12 10.17 -0.29
N PHE A 319 -26.01 10.02 0.43
CA PHE A 319 -24.68 10.06 -0.16
C PHE A 319 -24.52 9.00 -1.26
N TYR A 320 -24.79 7.72 -0.96
CA TYR A 320 -24.63 6.64 -1.94
C TYR A 320 -25.60 6.72 -3.12
N ASN A 321 -26.81 7.24 -2.90
CA ASN A 321 -27.77 7.47 -3.98
C ASN A 321 -27.37 8.63 -4.91
N SER A 322 -26.49 9.53 -4.47
CA SER A 322 -25.99 10.64 -5.29
C SER A 322 -24.81 10.25 -6.19
N LEU A 323 -24.18 9.11 -5.95
CA LEU A 323 -23.04 8.62 -6.71
C LEU A 323 -23.47 7.97 -8.03
N THR A 324 -22.61 8.05 -9.05
CA THR A 324 -22.77 7.21 -10.25
C THR A 324 -22.62 5.73 -9.90
N PRO A 325 -23.15 4.79 -10.71
CA PRO A 325 -22.93 3.36 -10.47
C PRO A 325 -21.45 2.99 -10.33
N GLN A 326 -20.58 3.56 -11.16
CA GLN A 326 -19.13 3.36 -11.11
C GLN A 326 -18.54 3.88 -9.79
N GLN A 327 -18.95 5.08 -9.37
CA GLN A 327 -18.51 5.65 -8.10
C GLN A 327 -19.04 4.89 -6.92
N ARG A 328 -20.26 4.33 -6.96
CA ARG A 328 -20.89 3.60 -5.86
C ARG A 328 -20.33 2.18 -5.71
N ASP A 329 -20.13 1.50 -6.82
CA ASP A 329 -19.76 0.09 -6.88
C ASP A 329 -18.23 -0.12 -6.98
N GLY A 330 -17.45 0.87 -6.54
CA GLY A 330 -15.99 0.78 -6.44
C GLY A 330 -15.50 0.05 -5.19
N GLY A 331 -14.32 -0.58 -5.26
CA GLY A 331 -13.71 -1.32 -4.15
C GLY A 331 -13.86 -2.84 -4.26
N VAL A 332 -13.91 -3.53 -3.12
CA VAL A 332 -13.98 -5.00 -3.08
C VAL A 332 -15.45 -5.46 -3.06
N GLY A 333 -15.86 -6.22 -4.07
CA GLY A 333 -17.22 -6.74 -4.20
C GLY A 333 -17.47 -7.95 -3.30
N TYR A 334 -18.58 -7.90 -2.56
CA TYR A 334 -19.18 -9.01 -1.81
C TYR A 334 -20.61 -9.25 -2.32
N SER A 335 -21.21 -10.40 -2.02
CA SER A 335 -22.58 -10.72 -2.47
C SER A 335 -23.62 -9.73 -1.94
N GLN A 336 -23.35 -9.10 -0.79
CA GLN A 336 -24.21 -8.13 -0.12
C GLN A 336 -24.01 -6.68 -0.61
N GLY A 337 -22.88 -6.37 -1.23
CA GLY A 337 -22.52 -5.00 -1.60
C GLY A 337 -21.01 -4.81 -1.76
N TRP A 338 -20.58 -3.56 -1.85
CA TRP A 338 -19.20 -3.18 -2.12
C TRP A 338 -18.54 -2.62 -0.85
N LEU A 339 -17.37 -3.14 -0.51
CA LEU A 339 -16.48 -2.55 0.48
C LEU A 339 -15.64 -1.48 -0.20
N ARG A 340 -16.04 -0.23 -0.02
CA ARG A 340 -15.44 0.89 -0.70
C ARG A 340 -14.18 1.39 0.01
N THR A 341 -13.20 1.80 -0.78
CA THR A 341 -12.05 2.57 -0.30
C THR A 341 -12.22 4.02 -0.75
N PRO A 342 -12.55 4.96 0.15
CA PRO A 342 -12.69 6.36 -0.22
C PRO A 342 -11.39 6.90 -0.81
N GLU A 343 -11.51 7.58 -1.95
CA GLU A 343 -10.39 8.27 -2.56
C GLU A 343 -9.93 9.46 -1.72
N ARG A 344 -8.72 9.93 -1.99
CA ARG A 344 -8.12 11.12 -1.35
C ARG A 344 -8.59 12.42 -1.98
N THR A 345 -9.89 12.54 -2.11
CA THR A 345 -10.60 13.68 -2.71
C THR A 345 -11.57 14.25 -1.69
N GLU A 346 -12.12 15.43 -1.97
CA GLU A 346 -13.15 16.03 -1.13
C GLU A 346 -14.37 15.09 -0.96
N LEU A 347 -14.76 14.38 -2.02
CA LEU A 347 -15.83 13.39 -1.99
C LEU A 347 -15.52 12.23 -1.03
N GLY A 348 -14.30 11.68 -1.09
CA GLY A 348 -13.90 10.60 -0.20
C GLY A 348 -13.67 11.03 1.25
N LEU A 349 -13.23 12.28 1.48
CA LEU A 349 -13.17 12.88 2.81
C LEU A 349 -14.57 13.02 3.42
N ARG A 350 -15.54 13.48 2.61
CA ARG A 350 -16.96 13.55 2.99
C ARG A 350 -17.54 12.16 3.29
N GLU A 351 -17.24 11.16 2.46
CA GLU A 351 -17.64 9.77 2.71
C GLU A 351 -17.12 9.30 4.08
N THR A 352 -15.82 9.48 4.33
CA THR A 352 -15.19 9.10 5.61
C THR A 352 -15.85 9.81 6.79
N ALA A 353 -16.12 11.11 6.68
CA ALA A 353 -16.77 11.90 7.73
C ALA A 353 -18.17 11.39 8.09
N LEU A 354 -18.95 10.95 7.10
CA LEU A 354 -20.28 10.38 7.32
C LEU A 354 -20.23 9.04 8.07
N TRP A 355 -19.17 8.27 7.83
CA TRP A 355 -18.99 6.95 8.45
C TRP A 355 -18.44 7.01 9.87
N LEU A 356 -17.65 8.03 10.24
CA LEU A 356 -17.06 8.10 11.58
C LEU A 356 -18.10 7.99 12.72
N PRO A 357 -19.21 8.76 12.75
CA PRO A 357 -20.22 8.61 13.79
C PRO A 357 -20.89 7.23 13.80
N VAL A 358 -21.07 6.62 12.63
CA VAL A 358 -21.68 5.28 12.48
C VAL A 358 -20.77 4.21 13.07
N LEU A 359 -19.44 4.39 12.94
CA LEU A 359 -18.42 3.48 13.44
C LEU A 359 -17.98 3.82 14.89
N GLY A 360 -18.72 4.70 15.58
CA GLY A 360 -18.42 5.09 16.96
C GLY A 360 -17.13 5.89 17.11
N ASP A 361 -16.69 6.56 16.03
CA ASP A 361 -15.53 7.45 16.01
C ASP A 361 -14.23 6.76 16.46
N LYS A 362 -14.10 5.49 16.04
CA LYS A 362 -13.10 4.55 16.51
C LYS A 362 -12.45 3.78 15.36
N ALA A 363 -11.12 3.67 15.42
CA ALA A 363 -10.36 2.82 14.51
C ALA A 363 -10.61 1.33 14.78
N VAL A 364 -10.58 0.50 13.74
CA VAL A 364 -10.56 -0.97 13.87
C VAL A 364 -9.15 -1.49 14.17
N VAL A 365 -8.14 -0.86 13.58
CA VAL A 365 -6.70 -1.10 13.84
C VAL A 365 -5.91 0.18 13.56
N ALA A 366 -4.67 0.25 14.04
CA ALA A 366 -3.78 1.37 13.80
C ALA A 366 -2.34 0.91 13.50
N PRO A 367 -2.08 0.38 12.28
CA PRO A 367 -0.75 -0.09 11.91
C PRO A 367 0.28 1.03 11.87
N THR A 368 1.53 0.64 12.05
CA THR A 368 2.70 1.52 11.87
C THR A 368 3.15 1.50 10.41
N ILE A 369 3.32 2.69 9.82
CA ILE A 369 3.60 2.84 8.39
C ILE A 369 4.75 3.82 8.19
N TRP A 370 5.63 3.48 7.25
CA TRP A 370 6.55 4.40 6.60
C TRP A 370 6.29 4.36 5.10
N LEU A 371 5.76 5.45 4.54
CA LEU A 371 5.37 5.52 3.13
C LEU A 371 5.61 6.93 2.57
N ILE A 372 6.12 7.01 1.35
CA ILE A 372 6.25 8.22 0.55
C ILE A 372 5.71 7.93 -0.85
N SER A 373 4.91 8.83 -1.41
CA SER A 373 4.28 8.66 -2.71
C SER A 373 4.26 9.97 -3.48
N SER A 374 4.26 9.89 -4.81
CA SER A 374 3.99 11.04 -5.68
C SER A 374 2.51 11.36 -5.73
N ILE A 375 2.18 12.65 -5.66
CA ILE A 375 0.83 13.12 -5.90
C ILE A 375 0.56 13.04 -7.42
N GLY A 376 -0.46 12.28 -7.81
CA GLY A 376 -0.78 12.03 -9.22
C GLY A 376 -1.06 13.29 -10.04
N ARG A 377 -1.01 13.15 -11.37
CA ARG A 377 -1.02 14.23 -12.40
C ARG A 377 -2.24 15.17 -12.43
N GLY A 378 -3.23 15.00 -11.54
CA GLY A 378 -4.54 15.65 -11.64
C GLY A 378 -4.78 16.85 -10.74
N LEU A 379 -3.85 17.21 -9.84
CA LEU A 379 -4.17 18.08 -8.70
C LEU A 379 -3.27 19.30 -8.58
N ILE A 380 -3.10 20.09 -9.65
CA ILE A 380 -2.42 21.38 -9.50
C ILE A 380 -3.05 22.46 -10.39
N ASN A 381 -4.17 23.01 -9.92
CA ASN A 381 -4.64 24.32 -10.39
C ASN A 381 -3.82 25.42 -9.68
N GLY A 382 -2.88 26.05 -10.40
CA GLY A 382 -2.31 27.34 -10.01
C GLY A 382 -0.88 27.36 -9.46
N CYS A 383 -0.35 26.26 -8.93
CA CYS A 383 1.08 26.17 -8.62
C CYS A 383 1.84 25.62 -9.83
N GLN A 384 2.50 26.48 -10.61
CA GLN A 384 3.42 26.00 -11.65
C GLN A 384 4.57 25.22 -10.99
N VAL A 385 4.46 23.90 -10.99
CA VAL A 385 5.54 23.01 -10.57
C VAL A 385 6.61 23.09 -11.64
N LYS A 386 7.83 23.50 -11.25
CA LYS A 386 9.00 23.33 -12.11
C LYS A 386 9.19 21.84 -12.37
N GLU A 387 9.21 21.47 -13.64
CA GLU A 387 9.07 20.10 -14.12
C GLU A 387 10.13 19.11 -13.62
N ASP A 388 11.25 19.62 -13.10
CA ASP A 388 12.43 18.90 -12.66
C ASP A 388 12.73 19.05 -11.15
N GLN A 389 11.83 19.68 -10.38
CA GLN A 389 12.01 19.92 -8.95
C GLN A 389 10.85 19.39 -8.11
N LEU A 390 11.17 18.98 -6.89
CA LEU A 390 10.19 18.73 -5.86
C LEU A 390 9.72 20.07 -5.28
N SER A 391 8.41 20.33 -5.35
CA SER A 391 7.79 21.53 -4.80
C SER A 391 7.60 21.44 -3.28
N GLY A 392 7.40 20.22 -2.77
CA GLY A 392 7.31 19.97 -1.34
C GLY A 392 6.84 18.56 -1.03
N ILE A 393 6.76 18.26 0.26
CA ILE A 393 6.21 17.02 0.79
C ILE A 393 5.18 17.36 1.86
N VAL A 394 4.02 16.72 1.80
CA VAL A 394 2.99 16.79 2.84
C VAL A 394 2.86 15.43 3.49
N THR A 395 2.86 15.38 4.81
CA THR A 395 2.80 14.12 5.55
C THR A 395 1.67 14.16 6.54
N THR A 396 1.06 13.02 6.84
CA THR A 396 0.01 12.95 7.85
C THR A 396 -0.12 11.53 8.35
N ASN A 397 -0.49 11.36 9.62
CA ASN A 397 -0.91 10.08 10.16
C ASN A 397 -2.44 9.91 10.23
N ALA A 398 -3.23 10.83 9.66
CA ALA A 398 -4.69 10.77 9.66
C ALA A 398 -5.25 9.58 8.86
N THR A 399 -6.46 9.15 9.15
CA THR A 399 -7.13 8.08 8.39
C THR A 399 -7.29 8.41 6.91
N SER A 400 -7.73 9.62 6.58
CA SER A 400 -7.86 10.11 5.21
C SER A 400 -7.44 11.58 5.10
N TYR A 401 -7.18 12.01 3.88
CA TYR A 401 -6.71 13.36 3.55
C TYR A 401 -6.97 13.68 2.08
N ILE A 402 -6.99 14.97 1.73
CA ILE A 402 -6.99 15.39 0.33
C ILE A 402 -5.58 15.30 -0.22
N SER A 403 -5.38 14.48 -1.25
CA SER A 403 -4.09 14.42 -1.94
C SER A 403 -3.91 15.71 -2.75
N GLY A 404 -2.76 16.36 -2.64
CA GLY A 404 -2.50 17.63 -3.32
C GLY A 404 -1.54 18.52 -2.56
N PRO A 405 -1.03 19.58 -3.22
CA PRO A 405 -0.49 20.71 -2.49
C PRO A 405 -1.56 21.29 -1.57
N PRO A 406 -1.18 21.85 -0.42
CA PRO A 406 -2.12 22.56 0.42
C PRO A 406 -2.63 23.83 -0.28
N THR A 407 -3.86 24.24 0.04
CA THR A 407 -4.51 25.38 -0.59
C THR A 407 -4.18 26.68 0.16
N PHE A 408 -3.83 27.74 -0.56
CA PHE A 408 -3.62 29.03 0.08
C PHE A 408 -4.95 29.72 0.34
N ASN A 409 -5.25 29.99 1.61
CA ASN A 409 -6.42 30.73 2.03
C ASN A 409 -6.08 32.22 2.14
N GLN A 410 -6.55 33.00 1.17
CA GLN A 410 -6.25 34.44 1.10
C GLN A 410 -6.84 35.23 2.27
N THR A 411 -7.95 34.77 2.86
CA THR A 411 -8.62 35.49 3.95
C THR A 411 -7.86 35.33 5.27
N THR A 412 -7.45 34.11 5.60
CA THR A 412 -6.71 33.81 6.84
C THR A 412 -5.20 33.92 6.68
N GLN A 413 -4.71 34.06 5.44
CA GLN A 413 -3.28 33.99 5.08
C GLN A 413 -2.64 32.67 5.54
N THR A 414 -3.39 31.57 5.48
CA THR A 414 -2.94 30.23 5.87
C THR A 414 -2.77 29.31 4.67
N ILE A 415 -2.00 28.25 4.89
CA ILE A 415 -1.87 27.13 3.97
C ILE A 415 -2.71 25.99 4.56
N ASP A 416 -3.82 25.66 3.91
CA ASP A 416 -4.83 24.76 4.42
C ASP A 416 -4.63 23.35 3.83
N TYR A 417 -4.62 22.36 4.71
CA TYR A 417 -4.55 20.94 4.35
C TYR A 417 -5.64 20.18 5.10
N GLN A 418 -6.48 19.46 4.36
CA GLN A 418 -7.63 18.78 4.93
C GLN A 418 -7.32 17.32 5.23
N VAL A 419 -7.52 16.95 6.48
CA VAL A 419 -7.30 15.61 7.04
C VAL A 419 -8.49 15.20 7.88
N ILE A 420 -8.72 13.90 8.01
CA ILE A 420 -9.76 13.34 8.88
C ILE A 420 -9.32 12.02 9.49
N ALA A 421 -9.61 11.82 10.77
CA ALA A 421 -9.28 10.63 11.53
C ALA A 421 -10.33 10.41 12.64
N PRO A 422 -10.51 9.17 13.13
CA PRO A 422 -11.30 8.92 14.32
C PRO A 422 -10.63 9.55 15.55
N HIS A 423 -11.41 9.90 16.56
CA HIS A 423 -10.88 10.36 17.85
C HIS A 423 -10.22 9.23 18.65
N LEU A 424 -10.67 7.98 18.46
CA LEU A 424 -10.25 6.84 19.25
C LEU A 424 -9.49 5.79 18.42
N LEU A 425 -8.47 5.19 19.03
CA LEU A 425 -7.82 3.98 18.54
C LEU A 425 -8.65 2.72 18.88
N ALA A 426 -8.24 1.56 18.36
CA ALA A 426 -8.94 0.28 18.55
C ALA A 426 -9.07 -0.13 20.04
N ASP A 427 -8.10 0.26 20.87
CA ASP A 427 -8.12 0.06 22.32
C ASP A 427 -8.96 1.10 23.10
N GLY A 428 -9.50 2.11 22.41
CA GLY A 428 -10.25 3.21 23.01
C GLY A 428 -9.40 4.37 23.52
N SER A 429 -8.07 4.32 23.35
CA SER A 429 -7.21 5.45 23.66
C SER A 429 -7.36 6.58 22.63
N ILE A 430 -7.02 7.82 23.04
CA ILE A 430 -7.12 9.00 22.17
C ILE A 430 -6.05 8.92 21.08
N PHE A 431 -6.49 9.00 19.81
CA PHE A 431 -5.59 9.16 18.69
C PHE A 431 -4.97 10.57 18.68
N LYS A 432 -3.65 10.64 18.53
CA LYS A 432 -2.92 11.90 18.42
C LYS A 432 -2.43 12.09 16.98
N GLY A 433 -2.99 13.10 16.33
CA GLY A 433 -2.59 13.52 14.99
C GLY A 433 -1.17 14.08 14.95
N THR A 434 -0.46 13.82 13.85
CA THR A 434 0.79 14.45 13.46
C THR A 434 0.67 14.77 11.97
N TYR A 435 0.74 16.07 11.64
CA TYR A 435 0.46 16.63 10.32
C TYR A 435 1.62 17.53 9.90
#